data_AF-A0A2H6G1S3-F1
#
_entry.id   AF-A0A2H6G1S3-F1
#
_cell.length_a   1.000
_cell.length_b   1.000
_cell.length_c   1.000
_cell.angle_alpha   90.00
_cell.angle_beta   90.00
_cell.angle_gamma   90.00
#
_symmetry.space_group_name_H-M   'P 1'
#
loop_
_entity.id
_entity.type
_entity.pdbx_description
1 polymer ?
#
loop_
_entity_poly.entity_id
_entity_poly.type
_entity_poly.pdbx_seq_one_letter_code
_entity_poly.pdbx_strand_id
1 'polypeptide(L)'
;MNTRLPLKGVVLKFILLIRAVFLVMLLSTTLISGAPLALADGISNMQMPNEVASLKDLLATVNKTHQGKILEVEMEQDDINGKKIWVYEVKLLTRSGKVYELVYDAITLDLVKTEN
;
A
#
# COMPACT_ATOMS: atom_id res chain seq x y z
N MET A 1 -20.54 23.79 -12.37
CA MET A 1 -21.23 22.70 -11.64
C MET A 1 -20.16 21.85 -11.01
N ASN A 2 -19.93 22.02 -9.70
CA ASN A 2 -18.91 21.31 -8.94
C ASN A 2 -19.44 19.92 -8.57
N THR A 3 -18.76 18.86 -9.00
CA THR A 3 -18.95 17.50 -8.47
C THR A 3 -17.63 17.00 -7.89
N ARG A 4 -17.75 16.53 -6.64
CA ARG A 4 -16.70 16.41 -5.64
C ARG A 4 -15.72 15.27 -5.93
N LEU A 5 -14.44 15.52 -5.63
CA LEU A 5 -13.38 14.51 -5.46
C LEU A 5 -13.81 13.42 -4.45
N PRO A 6 -13.55 12.12 -4.69
CA PRO A 6 -13.47 11.15 -3.62
C PRO A 6 -12.12 11.29 -2.89
N LEU A 7 -12.14 12.05 -1.79
CA LEU A 7 -11.06 12.37 -0.84
C LEU A 7 -10.42 11.16 -0.11
N LYS A 8 -10.51 9.92 -0.61
CA LYS A 8 -10.03 8.73 0.13
C LYS A 8 -8.54 8.40 -0.12
N GLY A 9 -8.04 8.60 -1.35
CA GLY A 9 -6.67 8.20 -1.73
C GLY A 9 -5.54 9.08 -1.21
N VAL A 10 -5.74 10.39 -1.12
CA VAL A 10 -4.73 11.32 -0.54
C VAL A 10 -4.59 11.13 0.97
N VAL A 11 -5.64 10.64 1.63
CA VAL A 11 -5.72 10.51 3.09
C VAL A 11 -4.96 9.28 3.59
N LEU A 12 -4.90 8.18 2.83
CA LEU A 12 -4.19 6.95 3.21
C LEU A 12 -2.66 7.10 3.19
N LYS A 13 -2.15 7.84 2.19
CA LYS A 13 -0.72 8.13 2.00
C LYS A 13 -0.10 9.09 3.00
N PHE A 14 -0.89 9.98 3.63
CA PHE A 14 -0.42 10.80 4.76
C PHE A 14 -0.52 10.05 6.11
N ILE A 15 -1.39 9.04 6.22
CA ILE A 15 -1.64 8.30 7.47
C ILE A 15 -0.52 7.31 7.82
N LEU A 16 0.13 6.69 6.82
CA LEU A 16 1.23 5.74 7.05
C LEU A 16 2.55 6.43 7.44
N LEU A 17 2.85 7.60 6.86
CA LEU A 17 4.04 8.39 7.20
C LEU A 17 4.00 8.96 8.65
N ILE A 18 2.82 9.31 9.17
CA ILE A 18 2.63 9.85 10.53
C ILE A 18 2.68 8.76 11.61
N ARG A 19 2.32 7.51 11.27
CA ARG A 19 2.33 6.37 12.22
C ARG A 19 3.73 5.85 12.56
N ALA A 20 4.66 5.83 11.62
CA ALA A 20 6.01 5.33 11.87
C ALA A 20 6.82 6.23 12.82
N VAL A 21 6.59 7.55 12.80
CA VAL A 21 7.28 8.50 13.70
C VAL A 21 6.76 8.42 15.14
N PHE A 22 5.44 8.27 15.34
CA PHE A 22 4.84 8.11 16.67
C PHE A 22 5.25 6.80 17.36
N LEU A 23 5.49 5.74 16.59
CA LEU A 23 5.83 4.41 17.13
C LEU A 23 7.28 4.33 17.63
N VAL A 24 8.18 5.15 17.08
CA VAL A 24 9.58 5.26 17.54
C VAL A 24 9.72 6.18 18.76
N MET A 25 8.88 7.22 18.88
CA MET A 25 8.95 8.17 20.00
C MET A 25 8.34 7.64 21.32
N LEU A 26 7.40 6.70 21.24
CA LEU A 26 6.79 6.04 22.41
C LEU A 26 7.67 4.96 23.05
N LEU A 27 8.77 4.56 22.42
CA LEU A 27 9.63 3.47 22.90
C LEU A 27 10.64 3.91 23.99
N SER A 28 10.73 5.21 24.29
CA SER A 28 11.70 5.74 25.26
C SER A 28 11.20 5.83 26.71
N THR A 29 9.91 5.56 26.96
CA THR A 29 9.35 5.65 28.31
C THR A 29 8.37 4.52 28.57
N THR A 30 8.83 3.40 29.13
CA THR A 30 8.06 2.73 30.19
C THR A 30 8.98 1.87 31.05
N LEU A 31 9.09 2.28 32.31
CA LEU A 31 9.57 1.45 33.40
C LEU A 31 8.66 0.23 33.58
N ILE A 32 9.30 -0.85 34.02
CA ILE A 32 8.75 -2.11 34.51
C ILE A 32 7.56 -1.88 35.45
N SER A 33 6.39 -2.43 35.08
CA SER A 33 5.43 -2.95 36.05
C SER A 33 4.56 -4.02 35.38
N GLY A 34 4.51 -5.20 35.99
CA GLY A 34 3.98 -6.42 35.39
C GLY A 34 2.46 -6.52 35.37
N ALA A 35 1.95 -7.18 34.33
CA ALA A 35 0.67 -7.87 34.28
C ALA A 35 0.80 -9.04 33.28
N PRO A 36 0.16 -10.20 33.53
CA PRO A 36 0.38 -11.41 32.75
C PRO A 36 -0.14 -11.26 31.31
N LEU A 37 0.68 -11.73 30.37
CA LEU A 37 0.44 -11.75 28.94
C LEU A 37 -0.79 -12.61 28.60
N ALA A 38 -1.93 -11.97 28.40
CA ALA A 38 -3.02 -12.60 27.66
C ALA A 38 -2.58 -12.70 26.20
N LEU A 39 -2.45 -13.94 25.72
CA LEU A 39 -2.12 -14.33 24.35
C LEU A 39 -2.90 -13.48 23.34
N ALA A 40 -2.18 -12.67 22.57
CA ALA A 40 -2.69 -12.03 21.37
C ALA A 40 -2.88 -13.11 20.29
N ASP A 41 -3.92 -13.93 20.43
CA ASP A 41 -4.40 -14.80 19.37
C ASP A 41 -5.32 -13.99 18.46
N GLY A 42 -4.67 -13.20 17.60
CA GLY A 42 -5.31 -12.25 16.71
C GLY A 42 -4.47 -12.03 15.46
N ILE A 43 -3.80 -13.07 14.97
CA ILE A 43 -3.31 -13.07 13.59
C ILE A 43 -4.54 -13.29 12.73
N SER A 44 -5.20 -12.19 12.37
CA SER A 44 -6.25 -12.19 11.35
C SER A 44 -5.70 -12.94 10.14
N ASN A 45 -6.34 -14.06 9.84
CA ASN A 45 -6.23 -14.88 8.66
C ASN A 45 -6.44 -14.01 7.42
N MET A 46 -5.39 -13.30 7.01
CA MET A 46 -5.28 -12.60 5.74
C MET A 46 -5.15 -13.68 4.67
N GLN A 47 -6.31 -14.20 4.25
CA GLN A 47 -6.40 -15.22 3.22
C GLN A 47 -5.98 -14.56 1.90
N MET A 48 -4.71 -14.71 1.56
CA MET A 48 -4.18 -14.31 0.27
C MET A 48 -4.91 -15.13 -0.80
N PRO A 49 -5.35 -14.52 -1.91
CA PRO A 49 -5.87 -15.28 -3.04
C PRO A 49 -4.83 -16.30 -3.48
N ASN A 50 -5.24 -17.53 -3.76
CA ASN A 50 -4.32 -18.58 -4.22
C ASN A 50 -3.71 -18.30 -5.62
N GLU A 51 -4.01 -17.15 -6.23
CA GLU A 51 -3.75 -16.81 -7.63
C GLU A 51 -3.20 -15.38 -7.81
N VAL A 52 -2.59 -14.81 -6.77
CA VAL A 52 -1.91 -13.51 -6.89
C VAL A 52 -0.67 -13.64 -7.79
N ALA A 53 -0.54 -12.74 -8.76
CA ALA A 53 0.62 -12.66 -9.63
C ALA A 53 1.88 -12.37 -8.82
N SER A 54 3.02 -12.95 -9.22
CA SER A 54 4.25 -12.81 -8.45
C SER A 54 4.75 -11.36 -8.50
N LEU A 55 5.39 -10.91 -7.40
CA LEU A 55 6.05 -9.60 -7.36
C LEU A 55 7.06 -9.44 -8.52
N LYS A 56 7.74 -10.53 -8.91
CA LYS A 56 8.66 -10.53 -10.04
C LYS A 56 7.97 -10.15 -11.35
N ASP A 57 6.77 -10.69 -11.60
CA ASP A 57 6.00 -10.42 -12.81
C ASP A 57 5.47 -8.99 -12.82
N LEU A 58 5.02 -8.48 -11.66
CA LEU A 58 4.67 -7.06 -11.50
C LEU A 58 5.87 -6.16 -11.84
N LEU A 59 7.04 -6.40 -11.23
CA LEU A 59 8.23 -5.57 -11.47
C LEU A 59 8.66 -5.61 -12.94
N ALA A 60 8.57 -6.77 -13.59
CA ALA A 60 8.84 -6.88 -15.03
C ALA A 60 7.83 -6.05 -15.86
N THR A 61 6.55 -6.10 -15.50
CA THR A 61 5.47 -5.35 -16.16
C THR A 61 5.65 -3.84 -16.01
N VAL A 62 5.95 -3.36 -14.80
CA VAL A 62 6.20 -1.94 -14.51
C VAL A 62 7.43 -1.45 -15.28
N ASN A 63 8.55 -2.17 -15.23
CA ASN A 63 9.77 -1.78 -15.92
C ASN A 63 9.64 -1.78 -17.45
N LYS A 64 8.77 -2.63 -18.00
CA LYS A 64 8.48 -2.66 -19.44
C LYS A 64 7.65 -1.46 -19.87
N THR A 65 6.74 -1.00 -19.01
CA THR A 65 5.71 -0.01 -19.38
C THR A 65 6.08 1.42 -18.96
N HIS A 66 6.85 1.57 -17.89
CA HIS A 66 7.19 2.87 -17.30
C HIS A 66 8.71 3.03 -17.14
N GLN A 67 9.21 4.21 -17.52
CA GLN A 67 10.59 4.60 -17.27
C GLN A 67 10.69 5.29 -15.90
N GLY A 68 11.43 4.69 -14.97
CA GLY A 68 11.63 5.26 -13.65
C GLY A 68 12.29 4.28 -12.69
N LYS A 69 12.47 4.71 -11.45
CA LYS A 69 12.94 3.88 -10.34
C LYS A 69 11.76 3.56 -9.43
N ILE A 70 11.50 2.29 -9.21
CA ILE A 70 10.52 1.84 -8.23
C ILE A 70 11.09 2.13 -6.84
N LEU A 71 10.32 2.83 -6.02
CA LEU A 71 10.68 3.19 -4.65
C LEU A 71 10.08 2.19 -3.66
N GLU A 72 8.83 1.81 -3.89
CA GLU A 72 8.05 0.99 -2.98
C GLU A 72 6.99 0.20 -3.74
N VAL A 73 6.68 -0.99 -3.24
CA VAL A 73 5.57 -1.83 -3.68
C VAL A 73 4.84 -2.32 -2.45
N GLU A 74 3.57 -2.00 -2.34
CA GLU A 74 2.67 -2.46 -1.29
C GLU A 74 1.55 -3.30 -1.93
N MET A 75 1.00 -4.24 -1.18
CA MET A 75 -0.16 -5.01 -1.61
C MET A 75 -1.27 -4.87 -0.58
N GLU A 76 -2.44 -4.44 -1.04
CA GLU A 76 -3.59 -4.18 -0.18
C GLU A 76 -4.91 -4.51 -0.89
N GLN A 77 -6.03 -4.39 -0.17
CA GLN A 77 -7.35 -4.48 -0.78
C GLN A 77 -7.89 -3.07 -1.03
N ASP A 78 -8.24 -2.77 -2.27
CA ASP A 78 -8.89 -1.51 -2.65
C ASP A 78 -10.33 -1.75 -3.14
N ASP A 79 -11.18 -0.75 -2.98
CA ASP A 79 -12.55 -0.75 -3.49
C ASP A 79 -12.57 -0.13 -4.90
N ILE A 80 -12.65 -1.01 -5.90
CA ILE A 80 -12.73 -0.63 -7.30
C ILE A 80 -14.14 -0.96 -7.79
N ASN A 81 -14.91 0.08 -8.14
CA ASN A 81 -16.29 -0.04 -8.62
C ASN A 81 -17.22 -0.79 -7.65
N GLY A 82 -17.06 -0.61 -6.33
CA GLY A 82 -17.89 -1.28 -5.31
C GLY A 82 -17.48 -2.72 -5.02
N LYS A 83 -16.35 -3.18 -5.55
CA LYS A 83 -15.78 -4.51 -5.31
C LYS A 83 -14.42 -4.36 -4.65
N LYS A 84 -14.23 -5.07 -3.52
CA LYS A 84 -12.90 -5.24 -2.91
C LYS A 84 -12.05 -6.19 -3.74
N ILE A 85 -10.94 -5.70 -4.26
CA ILE A 85 -9.95 -6.49 -4.99
C ILE A 85 -8.57 -6.30 -4.39
N TRP A 86 -7.70 -7.30 -4.54
CA TRP A 86 -6.30 -7.15 -4.18
C TRP A 86 -5.58 -6.37 -5.26
N VAL A 87 -4.79 -5.38 -4.85
CA VAL A 87 -4.03 -4.53 -5.76
C VAL A 87 -2.58 -4.41 -5.30
N TYR A 88 -1.69 -4.20 -6.27
CA TYR A 88 -0.35 -3.73 -6.03
C TYR A 88 -0.29 -2.21 -6.20
N GLU A 89 0.08 -1.48 -5.15
CA GLU A 89 0.41 -0.06 -5.22
C GLU A 89 1.92 0.08 -5.44
N VAL A 90 2.32 0.68 -6.57
CA VAL A 90 3.73 0.90 -6.95
C VAL A 90 4.04 2.39 -6.95
N LYS A 91 4.97 2.81 -6.09
CA LYS A 91 5.49 4.19 -6.08
C LYS A 91 6.70 4.28 -7.02
N LEU A 92 6.57 5.04 -8.10
CA LEU A 92 7.57 5.17 -9.16
C LEU A 92 8.16 6.59 -9.21
N LEU A 93 9.47 6.72 -9.00
CA LEU A 93 10.22 7.94 -9.23
C LEU A 93 10.61 8.08 -10.69
N THR A 94 10.12 9.12 -11.35
CA THR A 94 10.45 9.44 -12.74
C THR A 94 11.75 10.23 -12.85
N ARG A 95 12.33 10.28 -14.06
CA ARG A 95 13.55 11.06 -14.35
C ARG A 95 13.40 12.57 -14.09
N SER A 96 12.18 13.09 -14.13
CA SER A 96 11.90 14.49 -13.79
C SER A 96 11.82 14.76 -12.28
N GLY A 97 12.01 13.73 -11.44
CA GLY A 97 11.94 13.84 -9.99
C GLY A 97 10.52 13.74 -9.41
N LYS A 98 9.50 13.48 -10.25
CA LYS A 98 8.12 13.27 -9.79
C LYS A 98 7.89 11.83 -9.36
N VAL A 99 7.08 11.63 -8.32
CA VAL A 99 6.66 10.31 -7.84
C VAL A 99 5.23 10.06 -8.30
N TYR A 100 5.03 8.96 -9.01
CA TYR A 100 3.71 8.48 -9.39
C TYR A 100 3.33 7.26 -8.56
N GLU A 101 2.05 7.11 -8.31
CA GLU A 101 1.44 5.89 -7.83
C GLU A 101 0.78 5.16 -8.99
N LEU A 102 1.12 3.90 -9.15
CA LEU A 102 0.55 3.01 -10.15
C LEU A 102 -0.14 1.87 -9.39
N VAL A 103 -1.46 1.75 -9.55
CA VAL A 103 -2.24 0.70 -8.90
C VAL A 103 -2.57 -0.37 -9.93
N TYR A 104 -2.11 -1.59 -9.70
CA TYR A 104 -2.33 -2.74 -10.56
C TYR A 104 -3.22 -3.78 -9.89
N ASP A 105 -4.09 -4.45 -10.65
CA ASP A 105 -4.80 -5.64 -10.16
C ASP A 105 -3.77 -6.73 -9.81
N ALA A 106 -3.86 -7.28 -8.61
CA ALA A 106 -2.85 -8.21 -8.10
C ALA A 106 -2.92 -9.60 -8.76
N ILE A 107 -3.98 -9.92 -9.50
CA ILE A 107 -4.16 -11.18 -10.24
C ILE A 107 -3.81 -10.98 -11.71
N THR A 108 -4.39 -9.95 -12.35
CA THR A 108 -4.23 -9.77 -13.81
C THR A 108 -3.04 -8.90 -14.20
N LEU A 109 -2.47 -8.13 -13.26
CA LEU A 109 -1.48 -7.10 -13.51
C LEU A 109 -1.94 -6.00 -14.48
N ASP A 110 -3.26 -5.82 -14.61
CA ASP A 110 -3.82 -4.69 -15.34
C ASP A 110 -3.69 -3.41 -14.52
N LEU A 111 -3.26 -2.32 -15.17
CA LEU A 111 -3.20 -1.02 -14.53
C LEU A 111 -4.63 -0.49 -14.31
N VAL A 112 -5.02 -0.36 -13.05
CA VAL A 112 -6.35 0.08 -12.64
C VAL A 112 -6.40 1.59 -12.44
N LYS A 113 -5.32 2.16 -11.87
CA LYS A 113 -5.27 3.58 -11.51
C LYS A 113 -3.86 4.15 -11.62
N THR A 114 -3.76 5.45 -11.88
CA THR A 114 -2.51 6.21 -11.84
C THR A 114 -2.73 7.56 -11.18
N GLU A 115 -1.89 7.90 -10.21
CA GLU A 115 -1.92 9.18 -9.48
C GLU A 115 -0.52 9.81 -9.42
N ASN A 116 -0.45 11.14 -9.29
CA ASN A 116 0.77 11.97 -9.24
C ASN A 116 0.61 13.06 -8.19
#